data_AF-A0A4Q4CJH7-F1
#
_entry.id   AF-A0A4Q4CJH7-F1
#
_cell.length_a   1.000
_cell.length_b   1.000
_cell.length_c   1.000
_cell.angle_alpha   90.00
_cell.angle_beta   90.00
_cell.angle_gamma   90.00
#
_symmetry.space_group_name_H-M   'P 1'
#
loop_
_entity.id
_entity.type
_entity.pdbx_description
1 polymer ?
#
loop_
_entity_poly.entity_id
_entity_poly.type
_entity_poly.pdbx_seq_one_letter_code
_entity_poly.pdbx_strand_id
1 'polypeptide(L)'
;MSGKAANLALITVAQVLALSLWFSGTAAGPAMAREAALPAGFLAWLTGGVQAGFVLGTLLSAALALADRLDPRRLVAAACLLGALANAAILALPVGDAWVIAARGVTGLALACVYPVGMKLAAGWAGSRDAG
;
A
#
# COMPACT_ATOMS: atom_id res chain seq x y z
N MET A 1 28.39 7.59 10.98
CA MET A 1 28.27 6.92 9.65
C MET A 1 27.55 5.57 9.69
N SER A 2 27.41 4.90 10.85
CA SER A 2 26.77 3.57 10.95
C SER A 2 25.23 3.54 10.78
N GLY A 3 24.50 4.64 11.02
CA GLY A 3 23.02 4.65 10.96
C GLY A 3 22.40 4.84 9.58
N LYS A 4 23.11 5.45 8.61
CA LYS A 4 22.54 5.81 7.31
C LYS A 4 22.16 4.58 6.49
N ALA A 5 23.11 3.66 6.31
CA ALA A 5 22.89 2.43 5.54
C ALA A 5 21.78 1.57 6.15
N ALA A 6 21.73 1.46 7.47
CA ALA A 6 20.68 0.73 8.18
C ALA A 6 19.29 1.34 7.95
N ASN A 7 19.17 2.68 8.03
CA ASN A 7 17.89 3.36 7.81
C ASN A 7 17.43 3.26 6.35
N LEU A 8 18.34 3.40 5.39
CA LEU A 8 18.01 3.21 3.98
C LEU A 8 17.61 1.77 3.68
N ALA A 9 18.32 0.78 4.22
CA ALA A 9 17.95 -0.63 4.09
C ALA A 9 16.55 -0.90 4.67
N LEU A 10 16.25 -0.35 5.85
CA LEU A 10 14.94 -0.46 6.47
C LEU A 10 13.82 0.15 5.61
N ILE A 11 14.03 1.36 5.08
CA ILE A 11 13.07 2.03 4.22
C ILE A 11 12.84 1.22 2.93
N THR A 12 13.91 0.71 2.32
CA THR A 12 13.82 -0.12 1.10
C THR A 12 13.02 -1.39 1.37
N VAL A 13 13.33 -2.12 2.44
CA VAL A 13 12.59 -3.33 2.81
C VAL A 13 11.12 -3.01 3.09
N ALA A 14 10.84 -1.94 3.84
CA ALA A 14 9.47 -1.50 4.10
C ALA A 14 8.71 -1.17 2.81
N GLN A 15 9.37 -0.49 1.86
CA GLN A 15 8.77 -0.14 0.57
C GLN A 15 8.47 -1.40 -0.26
N VAL A 16 9.39 -2.35 -0.33
CA VAL A 16 9.18 -3.63 -1.04
C VAL A 16 8.00 -4.40 -0.43
N LEU A 17 7.96 -4.52 0.91
CA LEU A 17 6.88 -5.22 1.60
C LEU A 17 5.54 -4.53 1.38
N ALA A 18 5.48 -3.20 1.49
CA ALA A 18 4.25 -2.44 1.26
C ALA A 18 3.77 -2.55 -0.20
N LEU A 19 4.67 -2.40 -1.18
CA LEU A 19 4.31 -2.51 -2.60
C LEU A 19 3.88 -3.93 -2.99
N SER A 20 4.32 -4.96 -2.27
CA SER A 20 3.82 -6.33 -2.52
C SER A 20 2.30 -6.44 -2.31
N LEU A 21 1.73 -5.65 -1.39
CA LEU A 21 0.27 -5.57 -1.18
C LEU A 21 -0.47 -5.03 -2.40
N TRP A 22 0.19 -4.24 -3.25
CA TRP A 22 -0.40 -3.74 -4.48
C TRP A 22 -0.78 -4.89 -5.41
N PHE A 23 0.10 -5.88 -5.52
CA PHE A 23 -0.03 -6.98 -6.46
C PHE A 23 -0.70 -8.24 -5.87
N SER A 24 -0.81 -8.34 -4.55
CA SER A 24 -1.29 -9.53 -3.84
C SER A 24 -2.65 -10.03 -4.35
N GLY A 25 -3.65 -9.14 -4.47
CA GLY A 25 -5.00 -9.51 -4.90
C GLY A 25 -5.06 -10.00 -6.35
N THR A 26 -4.32 -9.35 -7.25
CA THR A 26 -4.24 -9.77 -8.66
C THR A 26 -3.52 -11.10 -8.81
N ALA A 27 -2.47 -11.34 -8.01
CA ALA A 27 -1.75 -12.61 -7.97
C ALA A 27 -2.61 -13.76 -7.42
N ALA A 28 -3.48 -13.48 -6.44
CA ALA A 28 -4.40 -14.46 -5.86
C ALA A 28 -5.63 -14.76 -6.75
N GLY A 29 -6.00 -13.84 -7.63
CA GLY A 29 -7.22 -13.92 -8.47
C GLY A 29 -7.42 -15.26 -9.21
N PRO A 30 -6.40 -15.80 -9.91
CA PRO A 30 -6.52 -17.10 -10.58
C PRO A 30 -6.78 -18.27 -9.62
N ALA A 31 -6.23 -18.23 -8.40
CA ALA A 31 -6.51 -19.25 -7.39
C ALA A 31 -7.95 -19.14 -6.88
N MET A 32 -8.42 -17.93 -6.60
CA MET A 32 -9.80 -17.65 -6.20
C MET A 32 -10.83 -18.15 -7.24
N ALA A 33 -10.53 -17.95 -8.53
CA ALA A 33 -11.39 -18.41 -9.62
C ALA A 33 -11.47 -19.93 -9.78
N ARG A 34 -10.49 -20.68 -9.24
CA ARG A 34 -10.53 -22.15 -9.19
C ARG A 34 -11.30 -22.67 -7.98
N GLU A 35 -11.41 -21.87 -6.92
CA GLU A 35 -12.03 -22.27 -5.66
C GLU A 35 -13.54 -22.00 -5.64
N ALA A 36 -14.00 -20.93 -6.28
CA ALA A 36 -15.43 -20.58 -6.34
C ALA A 36 -15.82 -19.91 -7.66
N ALA A 37 -17.12 -19.99 -7.99
CA ALA A 37 -17.69 -19.19 -9.07
C ALA A 37 -17.70 -17.70 -8.67
N LEU A 38 -17.02 -16.87 -9.46
CA LEU A 38 -16.86 -15.45 -9.16
C LEU A 38 -17.91 -14.59 -9.88
N PRO A 39 -18.37 -13.49 -9.25
CA PRO A 39 -19.21 -12.51 -9.92
C PRO A 39 -18.53 -11.92 -11.17
N ALA A 40 -19.33 -11.51 -12.15
CA ALA A 40 -18.83 -10.83 -13.33
C ALA A 40 -18.02 -9.56 -12.94
N GLY A 41 -16.82 -9.43 -13.51
CA GLY A 41 -15.94 -8.29 -13.25
C GLY A 41 -15.19 -8.33 -11.91
N PHE A 42 -15.38 -9.34 -11.06
CA PHE A 42 -14.68 -9.44 -9.76
C PHE A 42 -13.16 -9.39 -9.91
N LEU A 43 -12.58 -10.16 -10.84
CA LEU A 43 -11.13 -10.15 -11.09
C LEU A 43 -10.62 -8.80 -11.60
N ALA A 44 -11.42 -8.10 -12.40
CA ALA A 44 -11.09 -6.75 -12.85
C ALA A 44 -11.06 -5.78 -11.66
N TRP A 45 -12.05 -5.88 -10.77
CA TRP A 45 -12.12 -5.06 -9.57
C TRP A 45 -11.10 -5.42 -8.49
N LEU A 46 -10.56 -6.65 -8.45
CA LEU A 46 -9.45 -6.99 -7.55
C LEU A 46 -8.20 -6.13 -7.80
N THR A 47 -7.98 -5.81 -9.08
CA THR A 47 -6.89 -4.93 -9.52
C THR A 47 -7.34 -3.46 -9.47
N GLY A 48 -8.49 -3.15 -10.05
CA GLY A 48 -9.03 -1.79 -10.14
C GLY A 48 -9.33 -1.15 -8.77
N GLY A 49 -9.72 -1.95 -7.78
CA GLY A 49 -10.02 -1.49 -6.42
C GLY A 49 -8.81 -0.85 -5.74
N VAL A 50 -7.62 -1.44 -5.87
CA VAL A 50 -6.38 -0.81 -5.36
C VAL A 50 -6.09 0.50 -6.07
N GLN A 51 -6.23 0.55 -7.41
CA GLN A 51 -6.00 1.79 -8.17
C GLN A 51 -6.93 2.91 -7.70
N ALA A 52 -8.22 2.60 -7.59
CA ALA A 52 -9.23 3.55 -7.12
C ALA A 52 -8.95 4.04 -5.70
N GLY A 53 -8.63 3.11 -4.79
CA GLY A 53 -8.23 3.41 -3.43
C GLY A 53 -7.01 4.34 -3.37
N PHE A 54 -5.98 4.05 -4.17
CA PHE A 54 -4.77 4.87 -4.22
C PHE A 54 -5.03 6.28 -4.71
N VAL A 55 -5.87 6.45 -5.75
CA VAL A 55 -6.28 7.78 -6.23
C VAL A 55 -6.99 8.54 -5.11
N LEU A 56 -7.97 7.93 -4.45
CA LEU A 56 -8.69 8.55 -3.34
C LEU A 56 -7.74 8.90 -2.17
N GLY A 57 -6.85 7.98 -1.79
CA GLY A 57 -5.87 8.22 -0.74
C GLY A 57 -4.89 9.34 -1.08
N THR A 58 -4.50 9.47 -2.34
CA THR A 58 -3.63 10.55 -2.82
C THR A 58 -4.34 11.90 -2.70
N LEU A 59 -5.60 11.97 -3.15
CA LEU A 59 -6.42 13.18 -3.05
C LEU A 59 -6.64 13.59 -1.59
N LEU A 60 -6.98 12.64 -0.71
CA LEU A 60 -7.17 12.88 0.71
C LEU A 60 -5.88 13.34 1.39
N SER A 61 -4.77 12.66 1.11
CA SER A 61 -3.46 13.00 1.67
C SER A 61 -3.02 14.41 1.26
N ALA A 62 -3.22 14.77 -0.01
CA ALA A 62 -2.93 16.11 -0.53
C ALA A 62 -3.87 17.17 0.07
N ALA A 63 -5.19 16.93 0.08
CA ALA A 63 -6.17 17.86 0.62
C ALA A 63 -5.97 18.16 2.11
N LEU A 64 -5.52 17.15 2.87
CA LEU A 64 -5.23 17.28 4.29
C LEU A 64 -3.77 17.68 4.59
N ALA A 65 -2.93 17.79 3.55
CA ALA A 65 -1.49 18.01 3.67
C ALA A 65 -0.82 17.06 4.69
N LEU A 66 -1.20 15.77 4.69
CA LEU A 66 -0.79 14.82 5.73
C LEU A 66 0.74 14.71 5.86
N ALA A 67 1.44 14.74 4.73
CA ALA A 67 2.89 14.66 4.67
C ALA A 67 3.61 15.83 5.35
N ASP A 68 2.94 16.97 5.49
CA ASP A 68 3.52 18.19 6.08
C ASP A 68 3.01 18.40 7.52
N ARG A 69 1.88 17.80 7.89
CA ARG A 69 1.28 17.91 9.23
C ARG A 69 1.71 16.83 10.21
N LEU A 70 2.09 15.65 9.72
CA LEU A 70 2.39 14.49 10.54
C LEU A 70 3.87 14.11 10.43
N ASP A 71 4.40 13.46 11.47
CA ASP A 71 5.73 12.85 11.40
C ASP A 71 5.75 11.81 10.26
N PRO A 72 6.62 11.97 9.24
CA PRO A 72 6.66 11.08 8.07
C PRO A 72 6.88 9.61 8.44
N ARG A 73 7.66 9.32 9.48
CA ARG A 73 7.93 7.93 9.93
C ARG A 73 6.67 7.30 10.50
N ARG A 74 5.93 8.06 11.33
CA ARG A 74 4.66 7.59 11.92
C ARG A 74 3.58 7.43 10.85
N LEU A 75 3.51 8.35 9.90
CA LEU A 75 2.56 8.29 8.79
C LEU A 75 2.80 7.04 7.93
N VAL A 76 4.05 6.79 7.52
CA VAL A 76 4.41 5.59 6.74
C VAL A 76 4.14 4.32 7.55
N ALA A 77 4.51 4.26 8.82
CA ALA A 77 4.27 3.09 9.66
C ALA A 77 2.76 2.80 9.81
N ALA A 78 1.94 3.81 10.09
CA ALA A 78 0.50 3.66 10.21
C ALA A 78 -0.15 3.22 8.87
N ALA A 79 0.32 3.78 7.75
CA ALA A 79 -0.13 3.38 6.42
C ALA A 79 0.23 1.92 6.10
N CYS A 80 1.47 1.50 6.38
CA CYS A 80 1.87 0.10 6.22
C CYS A 80 1.02 -0.85 7.07
N LEU A 81 0.75 -0.50 8.33
CA LEU A 81 -0.09 -1.29 9.22
C LEU A 81 -1.54 -1.37 8.71
N LEU A 82 -2.13 -0.25 8.29
CA LEU A 82 -3.48 -0.22 7.73
C LEU A 82 -3.58 -1.09 6.48
N GLY A 83 -2.61 -0.96 5.56
CA GLY A 83 -2.56 -1.78 4.33
C GLY A 83 -2.41 -3.27 4.64
N ALA A 84 -1.53 -3.63 5.59
CA ALA A 84 -1.32 -5.01 5.99
C ALA A 84 -2.57 -5.62 6.63
N LEU A 85 -3.24 -4.89 7.53
CA LEU A 85 -4.47 -5.33 8.18
C LEU A 85 -5.63 -5.46 7.19
N ALA A 86 -5.81 -4.50 6.30
CA ALA A 86 -6.83 -4.57 5.24
C ALA A 86 -6.59 -5.77 4.31
N ASN A 87 -5.34 -6.02 3.93
CA ASN A 87 -5.00 -7.17 3.11
C ASN A 87 -5.19 -8.51 3.87
N ALA A 88 -4.83 -8.56 5.15
CA ALA A 88 -5.04 -9.75 5.98
C ALA A 88 -6.53 -10.05 6.21
N ALA A 89 -7.37 -9.02 6.32
CA ALA A 89 -8.81 -9.18 6.49
C ALA A 89 -9.46 -9.94 5.32
N ILE A 90 -8.89 -9.90 4.12
CA ILE A 90 -9.36 -10.68 2.96
C ILE A 90 -9.40 -12.19 3.28
N LEU A 91 -8.50 -12.69 4.13
CA LEU A 91 -8.45 -14.11 4.50
C LEU A 91 -9.67 -14.56 5.33
N ALA A 92 -10.39 -13.63 5.95
CA ALA A 92 -11.60 -13.90 6.72
C ALA A 92 -12.89 -13.72 5.90
N LEU A 93 -12.78 -13.29 4.63
CA LEU A 93 -13.92 -13.00 3.77
C LEU A 93 -14.19 -14.15 2.79
N PRO A 94 -15.46 -14.41 2.43
CA PRO A 94 -15.78 -15.37 1.39
C PRO A 94 -15.15 -14.98 0.04
N VAL A 95 -14.70 -15.99 -0.71
CA VAL A 95 -14.17 -15.80 -2.06
C VAL A 95 -15.28 -15.20 -2.96
N GLY A 96 -14.97 -14.10 -3.66
CA GLY A 96 -15.92 -13.41 -4.54
C GLY A 96 -16.78 -12.33 -3.85
N ASP A 97 -16.65 -12.13 -2.54
CA ASP A 97 -17.41 -11.13 -1.79
C ASP A 97 -16.98 -9.69 -2.17
N ALA A 98 -17.95 -8.78 -2.26
CA ALA A 98 -17.71 -7.35 -2.48
C ALA A 98 -16.83 -6.73 -1.38
N TRP A 99 -16.86 -7.26 -0.15
CA TRP A 99 -15.98 -6.83 0.94
C TRP A 99 -14.50 -7.05 0.62
N VAL A 100 -14.16 -8.04 -0.21
CA VAL A 100 -12.78 -8.22 -0.69
C VAL A 100 -12.35 -7.01 -1.52
N ILE A 101 -13.23 -6.51 -2.40
CA ILE A 101 -12.95 -5.33 -3.21
C ILE A 101 -12.83 -4.07 -2.35
N ALA A 102 -13.67 -3.93 -1.33
CA ALA A 102 -13.55 -2.84 -0.36
C ALA A 102 -12.20 -2.88 0.38
N ALA A 103 -11.76 -4.07 0.84
CA ALA A 103 -10.45 -4.26 1.47
C ALA A 103 -9.29 -3.92 0.52
N ARG A 104 -9.42 -4.24 -0.79
CA ARG A 104 -8.47 -3.79 -1.83
C ARG A 104 -8.45 -2.26 -1.95
N GLY A 105 -9.61 -1.61 -1.91
CA GLY A 105 -9.72 -0.15 -1.88
C GLY A 105 -8.98 0.47 -0.68
N VAL A 106 -9.20 -0.06 0.52
CA VAL A 106 -8.50 0.40 1.74
C VAL A 106 -6.99 0.17 1.63
N THR A 107 -6.56 -0.97 1.06
CA THR A 107 -5.15 -1.26 0.80
C THR A 107 -4.53 -0.21 -0.12
N GLY A 108 -5.20 0.13 -1.23
CA GLY A 108 -4.75 1.18 -2.15
C GLY A 108 -4.67 2.55 -1.47
N LEU A 109 -5.69 2.92 -0.69
CA LEU A 109 -5.74 4.17 0.06
C LEU A 109 -4.56 4.30 1.03
N ALA A 110 -4.23 3.22 1.73
CA ALA A 110 -3.07 3.19 2.62
C ALA A 110 -1.75 3.39 1.86
N LEU A 111 -1.58 2.72 0.71
CA LEU A 111 -0.35 2.81 -0.10
C LEU A 111 -0.07 4.21 -0.64
N ALA A 112 -1.10 5.06 -0.78
CA ALA A 112 -0.94 6.47 -1.16
C ALA A 112 -0.05 7.27 -0.20
N CYS A 113 -0.04 6.90 1.09
CA CYS A 113 0.81 7.54 2.09
C CYS A 113 2.18 6.88 2.26
N VAL A 114 2.42 5.72 1.63
CA VAL A 114 3.70 5.00 1.75
C VAL A 114 4.70 5.52 0.72
N TYR A 115 4.35 5.54 -0.56
CA TYR A 115 5.32 5.82 -1.62
C TYR A 115 5.87 7.26 -1.60
N PRO A 116 5.05 8.33 -1.66
CA PRO A 116 5.57 9.70 -1.73
C PRO A 116 6.31 10.12 -0.45
N VAL A 117 5.80 9.70 0.71
CA VAL A 117 6.37 10.03 2.02
C VAL A 117 7.62 9.19 2.29
N GLY A 118 7.62 7.92 1.88
CA GLY A 118 8.79 7.04 1.93
C GLY A 118 9.94 7.56 1.09
N MET A 119 9.65 8.10 -0.11
CA MET A 119 10.66 8.77 -0.94
C MET A 119 11.20 10.05 -0.28
N LYS A 120 10.35 10.87 0.33
CA LYS A 120 10.81 12.02 1.15
C LYS A 120 11.75 11.58 2.29
N LEU A 121 11.43 10.49 2.98
CA LEU A 121 12.26 9.93 4.04
C LEU A 121 13.61 9.43 3.51
N ALA A 122 13.61 8.66 2.42
CA ALA A 122 14.84 8.14 1.80
C ALA A 122 15.75 9.29 1.37
N ALA A 123 15.20 10.32 0.71
CA ALA A 123 15.94 11.50 0.29
C ALA A 123 16.51 12.31 1.48
N GLY A 124 15.81 12.35 2.62
CA GLY A 124 16.30 13.01 3.83
C GLY A 124 17.48 12.29 4.50
N TRP A 125 17.62 10.98 4.27
CA TRP A 125 18.76 10.19 4.76
C TRP A 125 19.89 10.03 3.74
N ALA A 126 19.58 10.15 2.45
CA ALA A 126 20.57 10.29 1.39
C ALA A 126 21.26 11.65 1.51
N GLY A 127 22.59 11.71 1.38
CA GLY A 127 23.27 13.01 1.29
C GLY A 127 22.97 13.65 -0.07
N SER A 128 23.17 14.95 -0.21
CA SER A 128 23.05 15.65 -1.50
C SER A 128 23.95 15.11 -2.61
N ARG A 129 24.97 14.31 -2.27
CA ARG A 129 25.87 13.61 -3.21
C ARG A 129 25.40 12.21 -3.62
N ASP A 130 24.35 11.67 -2.98
CA ASP A 130 23.88 10.29 -3.20
C ASP A 130 22.46 10.24 -3.77
N ALA A 131 21.88 11.40 -4.10
CA ALA A 131 20.50 11.53 -4.56
C ALA A 131 20.32 11.27 -6.08
N GLY A 132 21.38 10.84 -6.78
CA GLY A 132 21.39 10.54 -8.21
C GLY A 132 22.58 9.69 -8.62
#